data_AF-A0A6C8GY32-F1
#
_entry.id   AF-A0A6C8GY32-F1
#
_cell.length_a   1.000
_cell.length_b   1.000
_cell.length_c   1.000
_cell.angle_alpha   90.00
_cell.angle_beta   90.00
_cell.angle_gamma   90.00
#
_symmetry.space_group_name_H-M   'P 1'
#
loop_
_entity.id
_entity.type
_entity.pdbx_description
1 polymer ?
#
loop_
_entity_poly.entity_id
_entity_poly.type
_entity_poly.pdbx_seq_one_letter_code
_entity_poly.pdbx_strand_id
1 'polypeptide(L)'
;MKGRWAKYVATGVMLAMLAACSSKPTDRGQQYKDGKFTQPFSLVNQPDAVGAPINAGDFAEQVDQIRSASPRLYTNQSNVYNAVQNWLRSGGDTRTMRQFGIDAWQMEGTDNYGNVQFTGYYTPVVQARHTRH
;
A
#
# COMPACT_ATOMS: atom_id res chain seq x y z
N MET A 1 -6.58 -17.34 52.76
CA MET A 1 -6.03 -17.92 51.50
C MET A 1 -7.01 -17.86 50.31
N LYS A 2 -8.33 -18.05 50.49
CA LYS A 2 -9.35 -18.02 49.41
C LYS A 2 -9.46 -16.69 48.64
N GLY A 3 -9.32 -15.54 49.31
CA GLY A 3 -9.45 -14.21 48.66
C GLY A 3 -8.31 -13.82 47.71
N ARG A 4 -7.11 -14.41 47.84
CA ARG A 4 -6.01 -14.18 46.89
C ARG A 4 -6.23 -14.96 45.59
N TRP A 5 -6.77 -16.17 45.69
CA TRP A 5 -7.07 -17.03 44.54
C TRP A 5 -8.15 -16.45 43.64
N ALA A 6 -9.22 -15.90 44.23
CA ALA A 6 -10.27 -15.20 43.48
C ALA A 6 -9.73 -13.97 42.70
N LYS A 7 -8.76 -13.23 43.28
CA LYS A 7 -8.10 -12.11 42.60
C LYS A 7 -7.27 -12.59 41.39
N TYR A 8 -6.50 -13.66 41.53
CA TYR A 8 -5.72 -14.20 40.42
C TYR A 8 -6.59 -14.71 39.26
N VAL A 9 -7.70 -15.39 39.58
CA VAL A 9 -8.67 -15.84 38.57
C VAL A 9 -9.32 -14.64 37.86
N ALA A 10 -9.76 -13.63 38.60
CA ALA A 10 -10.36 -12.43 38.02
C ALA A 10 -9.38 -11.66 37.12
N THR A 11 -8.12 -11.51 37.54
CA THR A 11 -7.08 -10.88 36.71
C THR A 11 -6.77 -11.72 35.46
N GLY A 12 -6.71 -13.05 35.57
CA GLY A 12 -6.50 -13.94 34.43
C GLY A 12 -7.62 -13.86 33.39
N VAL A 13 -8.88 -13.83 33.84
CA VAL A 13 -10.06 -13.66 32.98
C VAL A 13 -10.06 -12.28 32.30
N MET A 14 -9.67 -11.23 33.01
CA MET A 14 -9.56 -9.88 32.44
C MET A 14 -8.46 -9.80 31.38
N LEU A 15 -7.30 -10.42 31.61
CA LEU A 15 -6.21 -10.50 30.62
C LEU A 15 -6.61 -11.31 29.38
N ALA A 16 -7.32 -12.42 29.57
CA ALA A 16 -7.84 -13.22 28.47
C ALA A 16 -8.86 -12.46 27.61
N MET A 17 -9.77 -11.70 28.24
CA MET A 17 -10.72 -10.84 27.53
C MET A 17 -10.02 -9.70 26.76
N LEU A 18 -8.99 -9.08 27.35
CA LEU A 18 -8.21 -8.04 26.68
C LEU A 18 -7.45 -8.58 25.46
N ALA A 19 -6.90 -9.79 25.55
CA ALA A 19 -6.25 -10.45 24.41
C ALA A 19 -7.26 -10.86 23.32
N ALA A 20 -8.49 -11.22 23.69
CA ALA A 20 -9.53 -11.63 22.74
C ALA A 20 -10.12 -10.45 21.93
N CYS A 21 -10.13 -9.22 22.48
CA CYS A 21 -10.72 -8.05 21.81
C CYS A 21 -9.80 -7.37 20.77
N SER A 22 -8.52 -7.74 20.68
CA SER A 22 -7.55 -7.15 19.76
C SER A 22 -7.15 -8.14 18.66
N SER A 23 -8.06 -8.43 17.73
CA SER A 23 -7.69 -9.19 16.53
C SER A 23 -7.06 -8.27 15.47
N LYS A 24 -5.81 -8.57 15.11
CA LYS A 24 -5.01 -7.90 14.08
C LYS A 24 -4.42 -8.97 13.15
N PRO A 25 -5.24 -9.54 12.25
CA PRO A 25 -4.81 -10.64 11.39
C PRO A 25 -3.69 -10.19 10.45
N THR A 26 -2.69 -11.04 10.21
CA THR A 26 -1.52 -10.77 9.34
C THR A 26 -1.38 -11.81 8.21
N ASP A 27 -2.40 -12.65 8.03
CA ASP A 27 -2.44 -13.80 7.14
C ASP A 27 -2.44 -13.44 5.64
N ARG A 28 -2.81 -12.19 5.30
CA ARG A 28 -2.90 -11.66 3.92
C ARG A 28 -1.94 -10.50 3.68
N GLY A 29 -0.89 -10.41 4.48
CA GLY A 29 0.11 -9.35 4.37
C GLY A 29 -0.27 -8.03 5.04
N GLN A 30 -1.32 -8.02 5.88
CA GLN A 30 -1.66 -6.84 6.68
C GLN A 30 -0.50 -6.47 7.62
N GLN A 31 -0.33 -5.17 7.84
CA GLN A 31 0.67 -4.59 8.73
C GLN A 31 0.00 -3.60 9.68
N TYR A 32 0.61 -3.42 10.85
CA TYR A 32 0.07 -2.57 11.93
C TYR A 32 1.13 -1.67 12.55
N LYS A 33 2.19 -1.37 11.79
CA LYS A 33 3.34 -0.57 12.23
C LYS A 33 3.18 0.94 11.98
N ASP A 34 2.23 1.33 11.13
CA ASP A 34 2.01 2.74 10.74
C ASP A 34 1.03 3.51 11.65
N GLY A 35 0.49 2.83 12.66
CA GLY A 35 -0.56 3.38 13.51
C GLY A 35 -1.93 3.37 12.85
N LYS A 36 -2.91 4.00 13.51
CA LYS A 36 -4.28 4.07 13.01
C LYS A 36 -4.51 5.39 12.28
N PHE A 37 -5.03 5.30 11.07
CA PHE A 37 -5.45 6.44 10.25
C PHE A 37 -6.86 6.88 10.63
N THR A 38 -7.11 8.19 10.56
CA THR A 38 -8.42 8.81 10.87
C THR A 38 -9.00 9.56 9.68
N GLN A 39 -8.33 9.49 8.53
CA GLN A 39 -8.71 10.18 7.30
C GLN A 39 -8.26 9.34 6.10
N PRO A 40 -8.98 9.39 4.96
CA PRO A 40 -8.68 8.55 3.80
C PRO A 40 -7.25 8.65 3.26
N PHE A 41 -6.68 9.87 3.30
CA PHE A 41 -5.33 10.16 2.83
C PHE A 41 -4.58 10.98 3.87
N SER A 42 -3.40 10.52 4.27
CA SER A 42 -2.52 11.20 5.22
C SER A 42 -1.18 11.54 4.57
N LEU A 43 -0.84 12.83 4.51
CA LEU A 43 0.46 13.27 4.04
C LEU A 43 1.55 12.77 4.99
N VAL A 44 2.54 12.06 4.46
CA VAL A 44 3.67 11.56 5.25
C VAL A 44 4.97 12.24 4.85
N ASN A 45 5.88 12.35 5.83
CA ASN A 45 7.18 12.96 5.57
C ASN A 45 8.06 12.13 4.64
N GLN A 46 7.95 10.83 4.80
CA GLN A 46 8.65 9.81 4.03
C GLN A 46 7.77 8.56 4.11
N PRO A 47 7.52 7.86 2.99
CA PRO A 47 6.85 6.57 3.03
C PRO A 47 7.62 5.56 3.89
N ASP A 48 6.90 4.71 4.65
CA ASP A 48 7.50 3.55 5.31
C ASP A 48 7.75 2.40 4.31
N ALA A 49 8.59 2.68 3.32
CA ALA A 49 9.06 1.75 2.31
C ALA A 49 10.56 1.97 2.11
N VAL A 50 11.33 0.88 2.02
CA VAL A 50 12.79 0.91 1.92
C VAL A 50 13.23 0.66 0.48
N GLY A 51 14.20 1.45 0.01
CA GLY A 51 14.84 1.26 -1.28
C GLY A 51 14.14 2.01 -2.41
N ALA A 52 14.18 1.44 -3.61
CA ALA A 52 13.66 2.03 -4.83
C ALA A 52 12.69 1.10 -5.55
N PRO A 53 11.74 1.62 -6.33
CA PRO A 53 10.84 0.81 -7.14
C PRO A 53 11.59 -0.07 -8.15
N ILE A 54 11.18 -1.34 -8.28
CA ILE A 54 11.82 -2.32 -9.18
C ILE A 54 11.34 -2.22 -10.64
N ASN A 55 10.21 -1.54 -10.88
CA ASN A 55 9.50 -1.47 -12.16
C ASN A 55 9.62 -0.09 -12.84
N ALA A 56 10.75 0.59 -12.66
CA ALA A 56 10.96 1.93 -13.23
C ALA A 56 10.85 1.95 -14.76
N GLY A 57 11.31 0.89 -15.44
CA GLY A 57 11.19 0.71 -16.89
C GLY A 57 9.73 0.59 -17.34
N ASP A 58 8.98 -0.34 -16.73
CA ASP A 58 7.56 -0.56 -17.05
C ASP A 58 6.72 0.70 -16.75
N PHE A 59 7.04 1.44 -15.68
CA PHE A 59 6.39 2.72 -15.40
C PHE A 59 6.65 3.75 -16.51
N ALA A 60 7.87 3.83 -17.03
CA ALA A 60 8.19 4.74 -18.13
C ALA A 60 7.41 4.37 -19.40
N GLU A 61 7.35 3.08 -19.74
CA GLU A 61 6.53 2.58 -20.85
C GLU A 61 5.05 2.91 -20.65
N GLN A 62 4.51 2.69 -19.45
CA GLN A 62 3.13 3.01 -19.12
C GLN A 62 2.82 4.51 -19.30
N VAL A 63 3.73 5.40 -18.92
CA VAL A 63 3.59 6.85 -19.13
C VAL A 63 3.61 7.20 -20.63
N ASP A 64 4.44 6.54 -21.44
CA ASP A 64 4.47 6.74 -22.88
C ASP A 64 3.19 6.24 -23.57
N GLN A 65 2.61 5.12 -23.12
CA GLN A 65 1.28 4.67 -23.56
C GLN A 65 0.19 5.69 -23.23
N ILE A 66 0.23 6.31 -22.05
CA ILE A 66 -0.72 7.39 -21.68
C ILE A 66 -0.53 8.60 -22.59
N ARG A 67 0.72 8.98 -22.88
CA ARG A 67 1.04 10.12 -23.77
C ARG A 67 0.47 9.92 -25.17
N SER A 68 0.61 8.71 -25.74
CA SER A 68 0.15 8.41 -27.09
C SER A 68 -1.36 8.18 -27.17
N ALA A 69 -1.93 7.40 -26.25
CA ALA A 69 -3.33 6.99 -26.30
C ALA A 69 -4.30 8.01 -25.67
N SER A 70 -3.84 8.83 -24.71
CA SER A 70 -4.66 9.84 -24.04
C SER A 70 -3.90 11.14 -23.76
N PRO A 71 -3.61 11.95 -24.80
CA PRO A 71 -2.81 13.18 -24.65
C PRO A 71 -3.39 14.17 -23.63
N ARG A 72 -4.72 14.26 -23.54
CA ARG A 72 -5.40 15.12 -22.54
C ARG A 72 -5.09 14.69 -21.11
N LEU A 73 -5.15 13.39 -20.82
CA LEU A 73 -4.80 12.86 -19.49
C LEU A 73 -3.32 13.08 -19.21
N TYR A 74 -2.46 12.83 -20.21
CA TYR A 74 -1.04 13.07 -20.08
C TYR A 74 -0.73 14.52 -19.71
N THR A 75 -1.28 15.50 -20.44
CA THR A 75 -1.05 16.92 -20.18
C THR A 75 -1.45 17.31 -18.77
N ASN A 76 -2.63 16.87 -18.30
CA ASN A 76 -3.12 17.16 -16.96
C ASN A 76 -2.22 16.62 -15.83
N GLN A 77 -1.56 15.48 -16.07
CA GLN A 77 -0.74 14.80 -15.05
C GLN A 77 0.77 14.89 -15.32
N SER A 78 1.19 15.60 -16.36
CA SER A 78 2.56 15.65 -16.85
C SER A 78 3.56 16.08 -15.77
N ASN A 79 3.18 17.02 -14.92
CA ASN A 79 4.00 17.46 -13.78
C ASN A 79 4.35 16.31 -12.83
N VAL A 80 3.37 15.46 -12.50
CA VAL A 80 3.57 14.29 -11.62
C VAL A 80 4.46 13.26 -12.31
N TYR A 81 4.17 12.92 -13.57
CA TYR A 81 4.96 11.93 -14.31
C TYR A 81 6.42 12.37 -14.44
N ASN A 82 6.67 13.64 -14.78
CA ASN A 82 8.02 14.17 -14.91
C ASN A 82 8.77 14.18 -13.57
N ALA A 83 8.11 14.58 -12.47
CA ALA A 83 8.71 14.54 -11.14
C ALA A 83 9.12 13.11 -10.73
N VAL A 84 8.22 12.14 -10.91
CA VAL A 84 8.49 10.72 -10.60
C VAL A 84 9.59 10.16 -11.50
N GLN A 85 9.57 10.44 -12.81
CA GLN A 85 10.64 9.99 -13.71
C GLN A 85 12.00 10.58 -13.36
N ASN A 86 12.06 11.86 -12.98
CA ASN A 86 13.32 12.49 -12.55
C ASN A 86 13.83 11.87 -11.24
N TRP A 87 12.93 11.62 -10.28
CA TRP A 87 13.25 10.91 -9.05
C TRP A 87 13.79 9.50 -9.31
N LEU A 88 13.12 8.72 -10.16
CA LEU A 88 13.57 7.38 -10.54
C LEU A 88 14.95 7.39 -11.22
N ARG A 89 15.19 8.33 -12.15
CA ARG A 89 16.50 8.50 -12.81
C ARG A 89 17.62 8.88 -11.84
N SER A 90 17.28 9.52 -10.71
CA SER A 90 18.24 9.86 -9.65
C SER A 90 18.55 8.73 -8.65
N GLY A 91 17.93 7.56 -8.84
CA GLY A 91 18.11 6.38 -7.99
C GLY A 91 16.82 5.90 -7.31
N GLY A 92 15.75 6.70 -7.29
CA GLY A 92 14.43 6.26 -6.86
C GLY A 92 14.28 5.93 -5.37
N ASP A 93 15.19 6.40 -4.51
CA ASP A 93 15.09 6.17 -3.06
C ASP A 93 13.89 6.92 -2.47
N THR A 94 13.01 6.23 -1.74
CA THR A 94 11.81 6.83 -1.13
C THR A 94 12.12 7.99 -0.18
N ARG A 95 13.34 8.06 0.37
CA ARG A 95 13.83 9.15 1.23
C ARG A 95 14.07 10.45 0.47
N THR A 96 14.28 10.39 -0.84
CA THR A 96 14.65 11.56 -1.66
C THR A 96 13.48 12.15 -2.45
N MET A 97 12.27 11.57 -2.36
CA MET A 97 11.08 12.01 -3.10
C MET A 97 10.80 13.52 -3.00
N ARG A 98 10.97 14.08 -1.80
CA ARG A 98 10.77 15.52 -1.54
C ARG A 98 11.71 16.43 -2.31
N GLN A 99 12.92 15.97 -2.62
CA GLN A 99 13.89 16.75 -3.41
C GLN A 99 13.40 16.97 -4.85
N PHE A 100 12.44 16.15 -5.30
CA PHE A 100 11.78 16.23 -6.60
C PHE A 100 10.37 16.84 -6.53
N GLY A 101 9.98 17.39 -5.36
CA GLY A 101 8.66 17.98 -5.16
C GLY A 101 7.52 16.95 -5.14
N ILE A 102 7.82 15.70 -4.77
CA ILE A 102 6.82 14.63 -4.69
C ILE A 102 6.31 14.51 -3.26
N ASP A 103 5.00 14.76 -3.09
CA ASP A 103 4.29 14.49 -1.84
C ASP A 103 3.76 13.05 -1.82
N ALA A 104 3.92 12.37 -0.70
CA ALA A 104 3.40 11.02 -0.48
C ALA A 104 2.18 11.06 0.44
N TRP A 105 1.02 10.72 -0.11
CA TRP A 105 -0.25 10.63 0.64
C TRP A 105 -0.58 9.16 0.89
N GLN A 106 -0.38 8.70 2.12
CA GLN A 106 -0.65 7.32 2.52
C GLN A 106 -2.15 7.08 2.67
N MET A 107 -2.65 5.99 2.09
CA MET A 107 -4.05 5.58 2.14
C MET A 107 -4.35 4.85 3.45
N GLU A 108 -5.53 5.06 4.03
CA GLU A 108 -5.91 4.40 5.30
C GLU A 108 -6.17 2.90 5.20
N GLY A 109 -6.49 2.39 4.00
CA GLY A 109 -6.80 0.98 3.78
C GLY A 109 -8.19 0.55 4.27
N THR A 110 -8.48 -0.74 4.23
CA THR A 110 -9.82 -1.27 4.57
C THR A 110 -10.08 -1.39 6.08
N ASP A 111 -9.02 -1.35 6.90
CA ASP A 111 -9.09 -1.50 8.36
C ASP A 111 -8.56 -0.27 9.11
N ASN A 112 -8.28 0.81 8.39
CA ASN A 112 -7.71 2.07 8.87
C ASN A 112 -6.29 1.93 9.48
N TYR A 113 -5.52 0.91 9.11
CA TYR A 113 -4.12 0.74 9.51
C TYR A 113 -3.12 0.80 8.34
N GLY A 114 -3.55 1.30 7.18
CA GLY A 114 -2.72 1.38 5.97
C GLY A 114 -2.84 0.16 5.06
N ASN A 115 -3.70 -0.82 5.40
CA ASN A 115 -3.84 -2.06 4.66
C ASN A 115 -4.78 -1.89 3.47
N VAL A 116 -4.22 -1.47 2.33
CA VAL A 116 -4.96 -1.37 1.06
C VAL A 116 -5.25 -2.75 0.50
N GLN A 117 -6.50 -3.01 0.14
CA GLN A 117 -6.89 -4.28 -0.47
C GLN A 117 -6.40 -4.34 -1.92
N PHE A 118 -5.54 -5.32 -2.22
CA PHE A 118 -5.11 -5.64 -3.57
C PHE A 118 -5.83 -6.87 -4.11
N THR A 119 -6.34 -6.77 -5.33
CA THR A 119 -6.86 -7.89 -6.13
C THR A 119 -6.16 -7.89 -7.50
N GLY A 120 -6.26 -9.00 -8.24
CA GLY A 120 -5.61 -9.15 -9.55
C GLY A 120 -6.62 -9.44 -10.65
N TYR A 121 -6.37 -8.89 -11.83
CA TYR A 121 -6.99 -9.29 -13.08
C TYR A 121 -5.89 -9.44 -14.15
N TYR A 122 -6.17 -10.23 -15.18
CA TYR A 122 -5.29 -10.40 -16.33
C TYR A 122 -6.14 -10.63 -17.58
N THR A 123 -5.55 -10.44 -18.76
CA THR A 123 -6.21 -10.77 -20.03
C THR A 123 -5.98 -12.25 -20.34
N PRO A 124 -7.01 -13.12 -20.24
CA PRO A 124 -6.81 -14.54 -20.50
C PRO A 124 -6.55 -14.78 -21.98
N VAL A 125 -5.67 -15.74 -22.27
CA VAL A 125 -5.46 -16.23 -23.62
C VAL A 125 -6.31 -17.50 -23.79
N VAL A 126 -7.44 -17.38 -24.48
CA VAL A 126 -8.32 -18.52 -24.76
C VAL A 126 -7.69 -19.38 -25.84
N GLN A 127 -7.34 -20.62 -25.49
CA GLN A 127 -6.85 -21.59 -26.46
C GLN A 127 -8.01 -22.15 -27.27
N ALA A 128 -8.05 -21.81 -28.56
CA ALA A 128 -9.06 -22.31 -29.49
C ALA A 128 -8.40 -22.97 -30.71
N ARG A 129 -9.19 -23.70 -31.47
CA ARG A 129 -8.85 -24.26 -32.78
C ARG A 129 -10.01 -23.97 -33.73
N HIS A 130 -9.72 -23.84 -35.02
CA HIS A 130 -10.75 -23.64 -36.04
C HIS A 130 -11.69 -24.84 -36.17
N THR A 131 -11.20 -26.05 -35.92
CA THR A 131 -11.94 -27.31 -35.99
C THR A 131 -11.71 -28.15 -34.73
N ARG A 132 -12.68 -29.02 -34.41
CA ARG A 132 -12.59 -29.94 -33.27
C ARG A 132 -11.59 -31.05 -33.59
N HIS A 133 -10.52 -31.13 -32.81
CA HIS A 133 -9.57 -32.24 -32.80
C HIS A 133 -9.59 -32.89 -31.41
#